data_AF-A0A933A9K0-F1
#
_entry.id   AF-A0A933A9K0-F1
#
_cell.length_a   1.000
_cell.length_b   1.000
_cell.length_c   1.000
_cell.angle_alpha   90.00
_cell.angle_beta   90.00
_cell.angle_gamma   90.00
#
_symmetry.space_group_name_H-M   'P 1'
#
loop_
_entity.id
_entity.type
_entity.pdbx_description
1 polymer ?
#
loop_
_entity_poly.entity_id
_entity_poly.type
_entity_poly.pdbx_seq_one_letter_code
_entity_poly.pdbx_strand_id
1 'polypeptide(L)' 'MPRIHPLKEEEVPSESRAYFERSRLSFGAVLQSTALYAYCPPILEGISLLGTSIERSRKLTRQLRCLINVKVAAIVGCPF' A
#
# COMPACT_ATOMS: atom_id res chain seq x y z
N MET A 1 -10.14 -10.45 9.28
CA MET A 1 -9.11 -11.50 9.45
C MET A 1 -8.51 -11.79 8.08
N PRO A 2 -7.21 -11.54 7.88
CA PRO A 2 -6.58 -11.84 6.60
C PRO A 2 -6.52 -13.36 6.42
N ARG A 3 -6.85 -13.86 5.22
CA ARG A 3 -6.81 -15.31 4.92
C ARG A 3 -5.38 -15.86 4.91
N ILE A 4 -4.41 -14.96 4.69
CA ILE A 4 -2.98 -15.21 4.70
C ILE A 4 -2.40 -14.32 5.81
N HIS A 5 -1.47 -14.83 6.60
CA HIS A 5 -0.81 -14.04 7.64
C HIS A 5 0.15 -13.04 6.98
N PRO A 6 0.01 -11.73 7.20
CA PRO A 6 0.97 -10.75 6.70
C PRO A 6 2.36 -11.03 7.26
N LEU A 7 3.40 -10.85 6.44
CA LEU A 7 4.78 -11.03 6.89
C LEU A 7 5.11 -10.05 8.02
N LYS A 8 5.76 -10.56 9.05
CA LYS A 8 6.41 -9.73 10.07
C LYS A 8 7.70 -9.15 9.51
N GLU A 9 8.20 -8.10 10.13
CA GLU A 9 9.37 -7.35 9.68
C GLU A 9 10.62 -8.22 9.55
N GLU A 10 10.78 -9.18 10.46
CA GLU A 10 11.85 -10.18 10.44
C GLU A 10 11.76 -11.18 9.28
N GLU A 11 10.57 -11.36 8.67
CA GLU A 11 10.31 -12.31 7.58
C GLU A 11 10.40 -11.63 6.19
N VAL A 12 10.53 -10.30 6.14
CA VAL A 12 10.48 -9.53 4.89
C VAL A 12 11.77 -9.71 4.07
N PRO A 13 11.66 -10.05 2.77
CA PRO A 13 12.80 -10.02 1.86
C PRO A 13 13.53 -8.67 1.90
N SER A 14 14.86 -8.67 1.88
CA SER A 14 15.67 -7.44 2.01
C SER A 14 15.27 -6.36 1.00
N GLU A 15 14.95 -6.75 -0.24
CA GLU A 15 14.47 -5.88 -1.32
C GLU A 15 13.11 -5.22 -1.03
N SER A 16 12.31 -5.80 -0.14
CA SER A 16 10.98 -5.29 0.20
C SER A 16 10.97 -4.31 1.39
N ARG A 17 12.08 -4.20 2.14
CA ARG A 17 12.17 -3.38 3.36
C ARG A 17 11.91 -1.90 3.11
N ALA A 18 12.35 -1.37 1.97
CA ALA A 18 12.12 0.03 1.61
C ALA A 18 10.62 0.38 1.50
N TYR A 19 9.78 -0.58 1.10
CA TYR A 19 8.33 -0.38 1.04
C TYR A 19 7.69 -0.37 2.43
N PHE A 20 8.20 -1.15 3.36
CA PHE A 20 7.74 -1.16 4.76
C PHE A 20 8.01 0.19 5.42
N GLU A 21 9.24 0.71 5.28
CA GLU A 21 9.61 2.04 5.79
C GLU A 21 8.75 3.14 5.17
N ARG A 22 8.54 3.12 3.85
CA ARG A 22 7.65 4.08 3.19
C ARG A 22 6.21 4.00 3.71
N SER A 23 5.70 2.81 3.95
CA SER A 23 4.37 2.58 4.51
C SER A 23 4.27 3.21 5.90
N ARG A 24 5.25 2.95 6.77
CA ARG A 24 5.38 3.55 8.10
C ARG A 24 5.41 5.08 8.06
N LEU A 25 6.23 5.67 7.19
CA LEU A 25 6.31 7.12 7.04
C LEU A 25 5.00 7.75 6.53
N SER A 26 4.26 7.03 5.70
CA SER A 26 3.03 7.54 5.07
C SER A 26 1.79 7.37 5.94
N PHE A 27 1.72 6.29 6.72
CA PHE A 27 0.51 5.85 7.43
C PHE A 27 0.70 5.67 8.94
N GLY A 28 1.92 5.86 9.47
CA GLY A 28 2.26 5.63 10.88
C GLY A 28 2.43 4.15 11.25
N ALA A 29 2.17 3.23 10.33
CA ALA A 29 2.31 1.78 10.49
C ALA A 29 2.56 1.12 9.13
N VAL A 30 3.01 -0.14 9.15
CA VAL A 30 3.05 -0.95 7.93
C VAL A 30 1.63 -1.45 7.63
N LEU A 31 1.09 -1.06 6.48
CA LEU A 31 -0.21 -1.58 6.04
C LEU A 31 -0.15 -3.10 5.84
N GLN A 32 -1.21 -3.79 6.26
CA GLN A 32 -1.32 -5.25 6.07
C GLN A 32 -1.17 -5.66 4.60
N SER A 33 -1.65 -4.83 3.67
CA SER A 33 -1.49 -5.05 2.22
C SER A 33 -0.02 -5.02 1.80
N THR A 34 0.79 -4.07 2.30
CA THR A 34 2.24 -4.03 2.04
C THR A 34 2.91 -5.32 2.50
N ALA A 35 2.57 -5.78 3.71
CA ALA A 35 3.12 -7.02 4.26
C ALA A 35 2.64 -8.29 3.55
N LEU A 36 1.43 -8.28 2.98
CA LEU A 36 0.94 -9.38 2.15
C LEU A 36 1.58 -9.40 0.75
N TYR A 37 1.79 -8.25 0.12
CA TYR A 37 2.43 -8.21 -1.19
C TYR A 37 3.92 -8.57 -1.11
N ALA A 38 4.55 -8.43 0.06
CA ALA A 38 5.96 -8.82 0.25
C ALA A 38 6.22 -10.33 0.10
N TYR A 39 5.19 -11.19 0.08
CA TYR A 39 5.34 -12.59 -0.37
C TYR A 39 5.79 -12.68 -1.84
N CYS A 40 5.53 -11.66 -2.66
CA CYS A 40 5.97 -11.58 -4.04
C CYS A 40 6.51 -10.17 -4.33
N PRO A 41 7.81 -9.93 -4.10
CA PRO A 41 8.42 -8.61 -4.25
C PRO A 41 8.19 -7.92 -5.60
N PRO A 42 8.19 -8.61 -6.76
CA PRO A 42 7.85 -7.98 -8.04
C PRO A 42 6.41 -7.43 -8.09
N ILE A 43 5.45 -8.09 -7.42
CA ILE A 43 4.06 -7.60 -7.33
C ILE A 43 4.00 -6.37 -6.42
N LEU A 44 4.69 -6.40 -5.29
CA LEU A 44 4.78 -5.24 -4.37
C LEU A 44 5.37 -4.02 -5.09
N GLU A 45 6.45 -4.20 -5.85
CA GLU A 45 7.05 -3.15 -6.67
C GLU A 45 6.04 -2.60 -7.68
N GLY A 46 5.39 -3.47 -8.46
CA GLY A 46 4.41 -3.05 -9.47
C GLY A 46 3.26 -2.22 -8.89
N ILE A 47 2.68 -2.66 -7.77
CA ILE A 47 1.60 -1.94 -7.09
C ILE A 47 2.09 -0.60 -6.54
N SER A 48 3.29 -0.55 -5.95
CA SER A 48 3.89 0.69 -5.45
C SER A 48 4.15 1.69 -6.59
N LEU A 49 4.66 1.22 -7.73
CA LEU A 49 4.90 2.05 -8.90
C LEU A 49 3.59 2.59 -9.49
N LEU A 50 2.53 1.76 -9.53
CA LEU A 50 1.20 2.19 -9.95
C LEU A 50 0.64 3.29 -9.03
N GLY A 51 0.72 3.13 -7.70
CA GLY A 51 0.31 4.18 -6.77
C GLY A 51 1.09 5.48 -6.96
N THR A 52 2.41 5.37 -7.15
CA THR A 52 3.29 6.51 -7.38
C THR A 52 3.01 7.20 -8.72
N SER A 53 2.59 6.48 -9.76
CA SER A 53 2.27 7.07 -11.06
C SER A 53 1.02 7.96 -11.01
N ILE A 54 0.01 7.54 -10.22
CA ILE A 54 -1.18 8.36 -9.93
C ILE A 54 -0.78 9.66 -9.22
N GLU A 55 0.16 9.59 -8.28
CA GLU A 55 0.74 10.76 -7.60
C GLU A 55 1.42 11.73 -8.57
N ARG A 56 2.22 11.20 -9.50
CA ARG A 56 2.97 12.00 -10.47
C ARG A 56 2.09 12.71 -11.49
N SER A 57 0.87 12.23 -11.74
CA SER A 57 -0.07 12.84 -12.67
C SER A 57 -0.44 14.28 -12.31
N ARG A 58 -0.44 14.63 -11.00
CA ARG A 58 -0.78 15.97 -10.47
C ARG A 58 -2.14 16.54 -10.92
N LYS A 59 -3.01 15.73 -11.50
CA LYS A 59 -4.37 16.13 -11.92
C LYS A 59 -5.31 16.38 -10.75
N LEU A 60 -5.00 15.85 -9.57
CA LEU A 60 -5.78 15.99 -8.35
C LEU A 60 -4.85 16.41 -7.20
N THR A 61 -5.37 17.23 -6.29
CA THR A 61 -4.68 17.52 -5.02
C THR A 61 -4.59 16.25 -4.17
N ARG A 62 -3.63 16.20 -3.24
CA ARG A 62 -3.47 15.07 -2.32
C ARG A 62 -4.76 14.83 -1.53
N GLN A 63 -5.36 15.90 -1.00
CA GLN A 63 -6.59 15.84 -0.20
C GLN A 63 -7.75 15.26 -1.01
N LEU A 64 -7.94 15.72 -2.25
CA LEU A 64 -9.02 15.23 -3.10
C LEU A 64 -8.83 13.76 -3.49
N ARG A 65 -7.59 13.34 -3.77
CA ARG A 65 -7.29 11.92 -4.04
C ARG A 65 -7.61 11.03 -2.83
N CYS A 66 -7.29 11.46 -1.62
CA CYS A 66 -7.65 10.72 -0.40
C CYS A 66 -9.18 10.58 -0.26
N LEU A 67 -9.94 11.66 -0.48
CA LEU A 67 -11.41 11.60 -0.42
C LEU A 67 -12.01 10.68 -1.49
N ILE A 68 -11.48 10.71 -2.71
CA ILE A 68 -11.91 9.82 -3.80
C ILE A 68 -11.63 8.35 -3.42
N ASN A 69 -10.44 8.04 -2.90
CA ASN A 69 -10.11 6.68 -2.48
C ASN A 69 -11.10 6.16 -1.42
N VAL A 70 -11.41 6.97 -0.41
CA VAL A 70 -12.40 6.61 0.63
C VAL A 70 -13.79 6.41 0.02
N LYS A 71 -14.23 7.31 -0.86
CA LYS A 71 -15.55 7.20 -1.51
C LYS A 71 -15.65 5.94 -2.36
N VAL A 72 -14.63 5.63 -3.16
CA VAL A 72 -14.58 4.44 -4.00
C VAL A 72 -14.52 3.18 -3.15
N ALA A 73 -13.69 3.15 -2.10
CA ALA A 73 -13.62 2.04 -1.15
C ALA A 73 -14.99 1.75 -0.52
N ALA A 74 -15.71 2.79 -0.10
CA ALA A 74 -17.05 2.65 0.46
C ALA A 74 -18.07 2.11 -0.57
N ILE A 75 -17.98 2.52 -1.84
CA ILE A 75 -18.87 2.01 -2.91
C ILE A 75 -18.66 0.51 -3.13
N VAL A 76 -17.41 0.04 -3.11
CA VAL A 76 -17.09 -1.38 -3.33
C VAL A 76 -17.14 -2.23 -2.06
N GLY A 77 -17.46 -1.61 -0.91
CA GLY A 77 -17.50 -2.30 0.39
C GLY A 77 -16.12 -2.75 0.89
N CYS A 78 -15.04 -2.07 0.50
CA CYS A 78 -13.70 -2.36 1.00
C CYS A 78 -13.60 -1.91 2.47
N PRO A 79 -13.28 -2.83 3.41
CA PRO A 79 -13.21 -2.51 4.84
C PRO A 79 -11.83 -1.98 5.29
N PHE A 80 -10.88 -1.85 4.37
CA PHE A 80 -9.50 -1.40 4.59
C PHE A 80 -9.28 0.01 4.05
#